data_AF-A0A1Z4UZK7-F1
#
_entry.id   AF-A0A1Z4UZK7-F1
#
_cell.length_a   1.000
_cell.length_b   1.000
_cell.length_c   1.000
_cell.angle_alpha   90.00
_cell.angle_beta   90.00
_cell.angle_gamma   90.00
#
_symmetry.space_group_name_H-M   'P 1'
#
loop_
_entity.id
_entity.type
_entity.pdbx_description
1 polymer ?
#
loop_
_entity_poly.entity_id
_entity_poly.type
_entity_poly.pdbx_seq_one_letter_code
_entity_poly.pdbx_strand_id
1 'polypeptide(L)' 'MSHFSQIKTQIRNLESLKDALSDLGIDWKPGPCEVRGYRGQTHAAEVTIEQQNGYDIGFRWNGQEYD' A
#
# COMPACT_ATOMS: atom_id res chain seq x y z
N MET A 1 -19.97 -22.18 -15.45
CA MET A 1 -18.73 -21.41 -15.67
C MET A 1 -18.79 -20.20 -14.76
N SER A 2 -17.94 -20.16 -13.73
CA SER A 2 -17.97 -19.13 -12.69
C SER A 2 -17.44 -17.80 -13.25
N HIS A 3 -18.29 -16.78 -13.31
CA HIS A 3 -17.88 -15.40 -13.53
C HIS A 3 -17.19 -14.92 -12.26
N PHE A 4 -15.88 -15.15 -12.15
CA PHE A 4 -15.08 -14.54 -11.10
C PHE A 4 -14.62 -13.17 -11.62
N SER A 5 -15.28 -12.11 -11.16
CA SER A 5 -14.87 -10.73 -11.47
C SER A 5 -13.57 -10.46 -10.74
N GLN A 6 -12.47 -10.49 -11.49
CA GLN A 6 -11.16 -10.11 -10.98
C GLN A 6 -11.12 -8.58 -10.92
N ILE A 7 -11.37 -8.00 -9.74
CA ILE A 7 -11.20 -6.57 -9.54
C ILE A 7 -9.69 -6.30 -9.57
N LYS A 8 -9.17 -5.92 -10.75
CA LYS A 8 -7.88 -5.22 -10.86
C LYS A 8 -8.10 -3.79 -10.38
N THR A 9 -8.14 -3.59 -9.06
CA THR A 9 -8.09 -2.26 -8.48
C THR A 9 -6.68 -1.73 -8.69
N GLN A 10 -6.45 -1.08 -9.84
CA GLN A 10 -5.24 -0.30 -10.06
C GLN A 10 -5.35 0.92 -9.15
N ILE A 11 -4.67 0.88 -8.01
CA ILE A 11 -4.60 2.03 -7.11
C ILE A 11 -3.77 3.08 -7.85
N ARG A 12 -4.45 4.04 -8.48
CA ARG A 12 -3.84 5.15 -9.22
C ARG A 12 -3.99 6.49 -8.50
N ASN A 13 -4.86 6.55 -7.50
CA ASN A 13 -5.12 7.74 -6.73
C ASN A 13 -4.73 7.51 -5.27
N LEU A 14 -3.69 8.22 -4.84
CA LEU A 14 -3.16 8.20 -3.48
C LEU A 14 -4.20 8.69 -2.46
N GLU A 15 -5.00 9.70 -2.80
CA GLU A 15 -6.04 10.22 -1.92
C GLU A 15 -7.12 9.15 -1.69
N SER A 16 -7.58 8.48 -2.75
CA SER A 16 -8.55 7.39 -2.61
C SER A 16 -8.01 6.22 -1.79
N LEU A 17 -6.71 5.92 -1.87
CA LEU A 17 -6.08 4.93 -0.99
C LEU A 17 -6.12 5.37 0.48
N LYS A 18 -5.75 6.61 0.77
CA LYS A 18 -5.76 7.18 2.12
C LYS A 18 -7.18 7.22 2.72
N ASP A 19 -8.16 7.61 1.91
CA ASP A 19 -9.56 7.63 2.31
C ASP A 19 -10.05 6.22 2.62
N ALA A 20 -9.76 5.25 1.75
CA ALA A 20 -10.14 3.86 1.97
C ALA A 20 -9.48 3.27 3.23
N LEU A 21 -8.20 3.57 3.50
CA LEU A 21 -7.53 3.14 4.72
C LEU A 21 -8.19 3.75 5.97
N SER A 22 -8.53 5.04 5.90
CA SER A 22 -9.21 5.75 6.99
C SER A 22 -10.62 5.21 7.24
N ASP A 23 -11.39 4.96 6.17
CA ASP A 23 -12.74 4.38 6.23
C ASP A 23 -12.74 2.97 6.81
N LEU A 24 -11.69 2.20 6.55
CA LEU A 24 -11.47 0.87 7.13
C LEU A 24 -10.93 0.91 8.57
N GLY A 25 -10.62 2.09 9.11
CA GLY A 25 -10.04 2.27 10.44
C GLY A 25 -8.61 1.74 10.56
N ILE A 26 -7.86 1.70 9.46
CA ILE A 26 -6.47 1.26 9.42
C ILE A 26 -5.57 2.47 9.64
N ASP A 27 -4.72 2.41 10.66
CA ASP A 27 -3.72 3.44 10.91
C ASP A 27 -2.63 3.41 9.82
N TRP A 28 -2.40 4.56 9.19
CA TRP A 28 -1.39 4.71 8.14
C TRP A 28 -0.60 6.00 8.34
N LYS A 29 0.62 6.03 7.81
CA LYS A 29 1.53 7.18 7.86
C LYS A 29 1.87 7.65 6.45
N PRO A 30 1.78 8.95 6.14
CA PRO A 30 2.28 9.49 4.88
C PRO A 30 3.82 9.44 4.83
N GLY A 31 4.35 9.11 3.65
CA GLY A 31 5.78 9.00 3.38
C GLY A 31 6.42 10.28 2.79
N PRO A 32 7.68 10.20 2.31
CA PRO A 32 8.43 8.96 2.07
C PRO A 32 8.96 8.32 3.37
N CYS A 33 8.67 7.03 3.56
CA CYS A 33 9.19 6.22 4.66
C CYS A 33 9.83 4.95 4.11
N GLU A 34 10.96 4.52 4.69
CA GLU A 34 11.62 3.28 4.26
C GLU A 34 10.90 2.06 4.84
N VAL A 35 10.42 1.19 3.96
CA VAL A 35 9.76 -0.06 4.31
C VAL A 35 10.61 -1.24 3.86
N ARG A 36 10.72 -2.28 4.69
CA ARG A 36 11.43 -3.52 4.35
C ARG A 36 10.60 -4.37 3.39
N GLY A 37 11.12 -4.54 2.18
CA GLY A 37 10.62 -5.46 1.17
C GLY A 37 11.34 -6.83 1.19
N TYR A 38 11.24 -7.52 0.06
CA TYR A 38 11.73 -8.89 -0.10
C TYR A 38 13.26 -8.97 0.04
N ARG A 39 13.75 -10.04 0.69
CA ARG A 39 15.20 -10.30 0.92
C ARG A 39 15.95 -9.17 1.63
N GLY A 40 15.26 -8.39 2.46
CA GLY A 40 15.87 -7.30 3.23
C GLY A 40 16.18 -6.05 2.42
N GLN A 41 15.67 -5.93 1.19
CA GLN A 41 15.71 -4.68 0.43
C GLN A 41 14.78 -3.68 1.10
N THR A 42 15.17 -2.41 1.19
CA THR A 42 14.27 -1.33 1.62
C THR A 42 13.78 -0.54 0.41
N HIS A 43 12.54 -0.09 0.48
CA HIS A 43 11.92 0.75 -0.54
C HIS A 43 11.27 1.97 0.12
N ALA A 44 11.37 3.12 -0.56
CA ALA A 44 10.62 4.30 -0.16
C ALA A 44 9.13 4.10 -0.52
N ALA A 45 8.27 4.18 0.49
CA ALA A 45 6.82 4.12 0.34
C ALA A 45 6.20 5.50 0.62
N GLU A 46 5.16 5.85 -0.13
CA GLU A 46 4.38 7.09 0.04
C GLU A 46 3.28 6.94 1.09
N VAL A 47 2.89 5.69 1.39
CA VAL A 47 2.00 5.33 2.48
C VAL A 47 2.57 4.11 3.18
N THR A 48 2.70 4.17 4.49
CA THR A 48 3.18 3.06 5.31
C THR A 48 2.14 2.69 6.35
N ILE A 49 1.86 1.41 6.50
CA ILE A 49 1.02 0.84 7.56
C ILE A 49 1.95 0.04 8.46
N GLU A 50 2.12 0.49 9.69
CA GLU A 50 2.95 -0.21 10.67
C GLU A 50 2.24 -1.46 11.17
N GLN A 51 2.99 -2.54 11.31
CA GLN A 51 2.45 -3.82 11.79
C GLN A 51 3.14 -4.20 13.11
N GLN A 52 2.39 -4.78 14.05
CA GLN A 52 2.92 -5.21 15.34
C GLN A 52 3.96 -6.34 15.23
N ASN A 53 3.99 -7.03 14.09
CA ASN A 53 4.96 -8.10 13.80
C ASN A 53 6.31 -7.56 13.27
N GLY A 54 6.47 -6.24 13.13
CA GLY A 54 7.68 -5.59 12.65
C GLY A 54 7.89 -5.66 11.13
N TYR A 55 6.86 -6.04 10.36
CA TYR A 55 6.86 -6.04 8.90
C TYR A 55 5.83 -5.05 8.39
N ASP A 56 6.24 -3.80 8.24
CA ASP A 56 5.37 -2.73 7.76
C ASP A 56 4.97 -2.96 6.29
N ILE A 57 3.78 -2.49 5.92
CA ILE A 57 3.27 -2.52 4.55
C ILE A 57 3.48 -1.14 3.94
N GLY A 58 4.18 -1.07 2.82
CA GLY A 58 4.44 0.18 2.10
C GLY A 58 3.78 0.17 0.73
N PHE A 59 3.08 1.25 0.38
CA PHE A 59 2.62 1.50 -0.99
C PHE A 59 3.57 2.47 -1.67
N ARG A 60 4.13 2.08 -2.81
CA ARG A 60 5.04 2.93 -3.60
C ARG A 60 4.51 3.12 -5.02
N TRP A 61 4.74 4.30 -5.60
CA TRP A 61 4.45 4.51 -7.00
C TRP A 61 5.55 3.91 -7.88
N ASN A 62 5.20 2.94 -8.74
CA ASN A 62 6.16 2.32 -9.66
C ASN A 62 6.23 2.99 -11.04
N GLY A 63 5.51 4.11 -11.24
CA GLY A 63 5.39 4.79 -12.53
C GLY A 63 4.08 4.51 -13.27
N GLN A 64 3.35 3.46 -12.88
CA GLN A 64 2.08 3.09 -13.50
C GLN A 64 0.94 2.92 -12.48
N GLU A 65 1.24 2.35 -11.33
CA GLU A 65 0.30 2.10 -10.24
C GLU A 65 1.04 2.05 -8.88
N TYR A 66 0.27 2.12 -7.79
CA TYR A 66 0.82 1.81 -6.47
C TYR A 66 0.92 0.29 -6.28
N ASP A 67 2.12 -0.20 -5.93
CA ASP A 67 2.41 -1.60 -5.58
C ASP A 67 2.99 -1.75 -4.17
#